data_AF-A0A6G1QYS7-F1
#
_entry.id   AF-A0A6G1QYS7-F1
#
_cell.length_a   1.000
_cell.length_b   1.000
_cell.length_c   1.000
_cell.angle_alpha   90.00
_cell.angle_beta   90.00
_cell.angle_gamma   90.00
#
_symmetry.space_group_name_H-M   'P 1'
#
loop_
_entity.id
_entity.type
_entity.pdbx_description
1 polymer ?
#
loop_
_entity_poly.entity_id
_entity_poly.type
_entity_poly.pdbx_seq_one_letter_code
_entity_poly.pdbx_strand_id
1 'polypeptide(L)'
;MDSWVRFNSQSQAKERVIRAAQYACTLLGYTLQKGGAGAELHRTVSQLEAHMSLTRKLLRLGNSVEALEAAKRAIHLSDGVLRLCLTVSHLNRAMYFACDNVLWAGKTGIISKLDQHKWSQRSFRYYLFALILNLTRDVYELRLLMECEARYRATKSPPSPYPSNSSEDDHLSSPSSPTAPATLAFPVLSAWVRRQLHLLVTVLYSNPPLLLDLLKNSCDIFIPLDRLGIYPTGSGFVGACGLTSSVLSIITMVHPWLKLKP
;
A
#
# COMPACT_ATOMS: atom_id res chain seq x y z
N MET A 1 14.46 24.11 -11.62
CA MET A 1 15.09 24.22 -10.28
C MET A 1 14.05 24.35 -9.17
N ASP A 2 12.92 25.04 -9.39
CA ASP A 2 11.92 25.32 -8.33
C ASP A 2 11.26 24.09 -7.72
N SER A 3 10.96 23.05 -8.51
CA SER A 3 10.39 21.79 -8.00
C SER A 3 11.34 21.08 -7.05
N TRP A 4 12.65 21.12 -7.33
CA TRP A 4 13.67 20.52 -6.46
C TRP A 4 13.86 21.32 -5.18
N VAL A 5 13.84 22.66 -5.26
CA VAL A 5 13.92 23.54 -4.08
C VAL A 5 12.69 23.35 -3.17
N ARG A 6 11.48 23.26 -3.76
CA ARG A 6 10.24 22.95 -3.02
C ARG A 6 10.23 21.56 -2.41
N PHE A 7 10.77 20.57 -3.11
CA PHE A 7 10.95 19.24 -2.56
C PHE A 7 11.91 19.28 -1.36
N ASN A 8 13.08 19.89 -1.52
CA ASN A 8 14.07 19.97 -0.46
C ASN A 8 13.65 20.86 0.73
N SER A 9 12.71 21.80 0.55
CA SER A 9 12.21 22.60 1.67
C SER A 9 11.19 21.84 2.54
N GLN A 10 10.57 20.78 2.02
CA GLN A 10 9.60 19.99 2.76
C GLN A 10 10.28 18.97 3.69
N SER A 11 10.01 19.05 5.00
CA SER A 11 10.50 18.07 5.97
C SER A 11 10.08 16.63 5.62
N GLN A 12 8.84 16.47 5.14
CA GLN A 12 8.30 15.18 4.66
C GLN A 12 9.13 14.59 3.52
N ALA A 13 9.65 15.40 2.59
CA ALA A 13 10.46 14.92 1.48
C ALA A 13 11.81 14.38 1.98
N LYS A 14 12.46 15.11 2.89
CA LYS A 14 13.71 14.67 3.54
C LYS A 14 13.51 13.35 4.29
N GLU A 15 12.39 13.21 5.00
CA GLU A 15 12.03 11.95 5.67
C GLU A 15 11.95 10.77 4.70
N ARG A 16 11.35 10.96 3.51
CA ARG A 16 11.28 9.89 2.48
C ARG A 16 12.65 9.53 1.92
N VAL A 17 13.52 10.51 1.68
CA VAL A 17 14.89 10.27 1.21
C VAL A 17 15.69 9.50 2.25
N ILE A 18 15.61 9.88 3.51
CA ILE A 18 16.29 9.17 4.61
C ILE A 18 15.70 7.76 4.79
N ARG A 19 14.39 7.59 4.60
CA ARG A 19 13.76 6.26 4.58
C ARG A 19 14.29 5.38 3.45
N ALA A 20 14.44 5.93 2.24
CA ALA A 20 15.03 5.21 1.11
C ALA A 20 16.49 4.82 1.40
N ALA A 21 17.29 5.76 1.93
CA ALA A 21 18.67 5.49 2.33
C ALA A 21 18.75 4.41 3.42
N GLN A 22 17.87 4.44 4.42
CA GLN A 22 17.80 3.42 5.47
C GLN A 22 17.57 2.03 4.87
N TYR A 23 16.53 1.86 4.05
CA TYR A 23 16.22 0.55 3.47
C TYR A 23 17.21 0.09 2.40
N ALA A 24 17.87 1.02 1.71
CA ALA A 24 19.01 0.72 0.87
C ALA A 24 20.18 0.15 1.71
N CYS A 25 20.47 0.73 2.88
CA CYS A 25 21.46 0.19 3.81
C CYS A 25 21.06 -1.21 4.32
N THR A 26 19.79 -1.44 4.64
CA THR A 26 19.30 -2.77 5.05
C THR A 26 19.49 -3.80 3.93
N LEU A 27 19.18 -3.42 2.68
CA LEU A 27 19.34 -4.30 1.52
C LEU A 27 20.83 -4.59 1.25
N LEU A 28 21.69 -3.56 1.31
CA LEU A 28 23.13 -3.71 1.20
C LEU A 28 23.69 -4.60 2.32
N GLY A 29 23.27 -4.40 3.57
CA GLY A 29 23.68 -5.24 4.69
C GLY A 29 23.38 -6.71 4.46
N TYR A 30 22.23 -7.01 3.85
CA TYR A 30 21.84 -8.37 3.47
C TYR A 30 22.69 -8.95 2.32
N THR A 31 22.97 -8.17 1.26
CA THR A 31 23.79 -8.65 0.14
C THR A 31 25.24 -8.87 0.57
N LEU A 32 25.78 -8.01 1.42
CA LEU A 32 27.11 -8.15 1.99
C LEU A 32 27.24 -9.39 2.87
N GLN A 33 26.22 -9.69 3.69
CA GLN A 33 26.19 -10.89 4.53
C GLN A 33 26.20 -12.16 3.68
N LYS A 34 25.46 -12.17 2.55
CA LYS A 34 25.46 -13.31 1.61
C LYS A 34 26.75 -13.42 0.79
N GLY A 35 27.37 -12.30 0.45
CA GLY A 35 28.59 -12.24 -0.34
C GLY A 35 29.89 -12.47 0.44
N GLY A 36 29.83 -12.73 1.75
CA GLY A 36 31.01 -12.96 2.59
C GLY A 36 31.91 -11.72 2.76
N ALA A 37 31.36 -10.51 2.60
CA ALA A 37 32.12 -9.28 2.70
C ALA A 37 32.69 -9.04 4.11
N GLY A 38 33.77 -8.27 4.21
CA GLY A 38 34.47 -8.01 5.46
C GLY A 38 33.56 -7.46 6.58
N ALA A 39 33.75 -7.98 7.80
CA ALA A 39 32.94 -7.64 8.98
C ALA A 39 32.89 -6.13 9.29
N GLU A 40 33.95 -5.40 8.94
CA GLU A 40 34.03 -3.95 9.10
C GLU A 40 33.03 -3.20 8.20
N LEU A 41 32.87 -3.64 6.95
CA LEU A 41 31.91 -3.03 6.02
C LEU A 41 30.47 -3.32 6.47
N HIS A 42 30.20 -4.51 7.03
CA HIS A 42 28.89 -4.80 7.62
C HIS A 42 28.59 -3.91 8.83
N ARG A 43 29.58 -3.68 9.70
CA ARG A 43 29.45 -2.81 10.88
C ARG A 43 29.16 -1.37 10.47
N THR A 44 29.89 -0.82 9.51
CA THR A 44 29.68 0.56 9.02
C THR A 44 28.30 0.73 8.38
N VAL A 45 27.84 -0.22 7.57
CA VAL A 45 26.48 -0.20 6.99
C VAL A 45 25.40 -0.26 8.08
N SER A 46 25.59 -1.11 9.10
CA SER A 46 24.65 -1.21 10.22
C SER A 46 24.58 0.07 11.05
N GLN A 47 25.73 0.72 11.30
CA GLN A 47 25.78 2.02 11.96
C GLN A 47 25.07 3.10 11.15
N LEU A 48 25.30 3.12 9.83
CA LEU A 48 24.63 4.06 8.93
C LEU A 48 23.12 3.85 8.93
N GLU A 49 22.64 2.60 8.87
CA GLU A 49 21.21 2.27 9.01
C GLU A 49 20.64 2.81 10.32
N ALA A 50 21.35 2.62 11.44
CA ALA A 50 20.93 3.07 12.76
C ALA A 50 20.82 4.60 12.84
N HIS A 51 21.81 5.33 12.30
CA HIS A 51 21.79 6.78 12.22
C HIS A 51 20.63 7.28 11.35
N MET A 52 20.44 6.70 10.16
CA MET A 52 19.31 7.05 9.28
C MET A 52 17.97 6.78 9.96
N SER A 53 17.85 5.67 10.69
CA SER A 53 16.64 5.37 11.46
C SER A 53 16.38 6.38 12.57
N LEU A 54 17.41 6.85 13.28
CA LEU A 54 17.27 7.86 14.34
C LEU A 54 16.87 9.21 13.75
N THR A 55 17.54 9.65 12.69
CA THR A 55 17.21 10.90 11.99
C THR A 55 15.78 10.87 11.46
N ARG A 56 15.33 9.74 10.92
CA ARG A 56 13.96 9.58 10.43
C ARG A 56 12.92 9.75 11.54
N LYS A 57 13.16 9.20 12.72
CA LYS A 57 12.27 9.38 13.89
C LYS A 57 12.24 10.84 14.34
N LEU A 58 13.39 11.51 14.34
CA LEU A 58 13.49 12.93 14.66
C LEU A 58 12.67 13.80 13.71
N LEU A 59 12.77 13.55 12.40
CA LEU A 59 12.00 14.29 11.39
C LEU A 59 10.49 14.04 11.44
N ARG A 60 10.04 12.99 12.15
CA ARG A 60 8.64 12.65 12.34
C ARG A 60 8.04 13.23 13.62
N LEU A 61 8.85 13.89 14.46
CA LEU A 61 8.32 14.63 15.60
C LEU A 61 7.28 15.66 15.10
N GLY A 62 6.11 15.68 15.72
CA GLY A 62 4.99 16.53 15.31
C GLY A 62 4.02 15.88 14.31
N ASN A 63 4.41 14.82 13.59
CA ASN A 63 3.52 14.15 12.64
C ASN A 63 2.29 13.50 13.30
N SER A 64 2.33 13.23 14.61
CA SER A 64 1.15 12.80 15.37
C SER A 64 0.01 13.83 15.30
N VAL A 65 0.34 15.13 15.38
CA VAL A 65 -0.63 16.21 15.32
C VAL A 65 -1.17 16.38 13.91
N GLU A 66 -0.28 16.33 12.89
CA GLU A 66 -0.70 16.33 11.49
C GLU A 66 -1.65 15.16 11.17
N ALA A 67 -1.36 13.96 11.70
CA ALA A 67 -2.21 12.79 11.54
C ALA A 67 -3.57 12.95 12.23
N LEU A 68 -3.61 13.59 13.41
CA LEU A 68 -4.85 13.89 14.10
C LEU A 68 -5.70 14.94 13.35
N GLU A 69 -5.06 15.95 12.79
CA GLU A 69 -5.72 16.94 11.95
C GLU A 69 -6.28 16.29 10.67
N ALA A 70 -5.52 15.39 10.04
CA ALA A 70 -6.00 14.61 8.89
C ALA A 70 -7.19 13.72 9.28
N ALA A 71 -7.18 13.09 10.46
CA ALA A 71 -8.32 12.33 10.97
C ALA A 71 -9.57 13.22 11.13
N LYS A 72 -9.41 14.44 11.67
CA LYS A 72 -10.49 15.42 11.81
C LYS A 72 -11.07 15.83 10.45
N ARG A 73 -10.22 16.05 9.45
CA ARG A 73 -10.66 16.36 8.07
C ARG A 73 -11.42 15.18 7.45
N ALA A 74 -10.94 13.95 7.63
CA ALA A 74 -11.57 12.75 7.10
C ALA A 74 -13.01 12.53 7.61
N ILE A 75 -13.36 13.00 8.82
CA ILE A 75 -14.72 12.89 9.37
C ILE A 75 -15.77 13.61 8.50
N HIS A 76 -15.38 14.64 7.75
CA HIS A 76 -16.29 15.45 6.95
C HIS A 76 -16.54 14.87 5.55
N LEU A 77 -16.03 13.67 5.27
CA LEU A 77 -16.15 13.04 3.94
C LEU A 77 -17.55 12.45 3.73
N SER A 78 -18.10 12.59 2.52
CA SER A 78 -19.48 12.17 2.21
C SER A 78 -19.66 10.65 2.27
N ASP A 79 -18.76 9.87 1.68
CA ASP A 79 -18.82 8.40 1.69
C ASP A 79 -18.52 7.84 3.09
N GLY A 80 -19.46 7.06 3.64
CA GLY A 80 -19.36 6.50 4.99
C GLY A 80 -18.27 5.45 5.16
N VAL A 81 -18.01 4.61 4.16
CA VAL A 81 -16.98 3.56 4.21
C VAL A 81 -15.59 4.20 4.13
N LEU A 82 -15.43 5.14 3.21
CA LEU A 82 -14.19 5.88 3.02
C LEU A 82 -13.86 6.72 4.27
N ARG A 83 -14.85 7.42 4.82
CA ARG A 83 -14.76 8.18 6.07
C ARG A 83 -14.26 7.31 7.22
N LEU A 84 -14.90 6.16 7.45
CA LEU A 84 -14.49 5.25 8.53
C LEU A 84 -13.05 4.75 8.34
N CYS A 85 -12.72 4.26 7.13
CA CYS A 85 -11.39 3.72 6.84
C CYS A 85 -10.30 4.78 7.03
N LEU A 86 -10.49 5.98 6.48
CA LEU A 86 -9.51 7.07 6.56
C LEU A 86 -9.39 7.65 7.96
N THR A 87 -10.51 7.90 8.66
CA THR A 87 -10.47 8.43 10.03
C THR A 87 -9.75 7.47 10.97
N VAL A 88 -10.09 6.18 10.95
CA VAL A 88 -9.46 5.17 11.81
C VAL A 88 -7.99 4.94 11.40
N SER A 89 -7.68 4.97 10.10
CA SER A 89 -6.30 4.88 9.61
C SER A 89 -5.44 6.03 10.11
N HIS A 90 -5.92 7.27 9.99
CA HIS A 90 -5.21 8.46 10.46
C HIS A 90 -5.05 8.47 11.99
N LEU A 91 -6.03 8.00 12.73
CA LEU A 91 -5.93 7.87 14.20
C LEU A 91 -4.87 6.82 14.60
N ASN A 92 -4.87 5.65 13.96
CA ASN A 92 -3.84 4.63 14.17
C ASN A 92 -2.45 5.18 13.81
N ARG A 93 -2.35 5.99 12.76
CA ARG A 93 -1.10 6.64 12.36
C ARG A 93 -0.64 7.70 13.36
N ALA A 94 -1.56 8.42 14.00
CA ALA A 94 -1.24 9.33 15.10
C ALA A 94 -0.66 8.57 16.30
N MET A 95 -1.27 7.45 16.69
CA MET A 95 -0.76 6.58 17.76
C MET A 95 0.59 5.95 17.42
N TYR A 96 0.78 5.53 16.16
CA TYR A 96 2.07 5.05 15.65
C TYR A 96 3.18 6.07 15.85
N PHE A 97 2.97 7.32 15.39
CA PHE A 97 3.95 8.39 15.54
C PHE A 97 4.16 8.77 17.01
N ALA A 98 3.11 8.73 17.85
CA ALA A 98 3.27 9.00 19.28
C ALA A 98 4.19 7.95 19.94
N CYS A 99 4.02 6.67 19.61
CA CYS A 99 4.92 5.61 20.06
C CYS A 99 6.34 5.79 19.49
N ASP A 100 6.48 6.27 18.26
CA ASP A 100 7.77 6.53 17.62
C ASP A 100 8.54 7.65 18.33
N ASN A 101 7.83 8.72 18.75
CA ASN A 101 8.40 9.82 19.53
C ASN A 101 8.90 9.34 20.90
N VAL A 102 8.11 8.49 21.58
CA VAL A 102 8.51 7.88 22.86
C VAL A 102 9.75 6.99 22.67
N LEU A 103 9.80 6.19 21.61
CA LEU A 103 10.94 5.34 21.30
C LEU A 103 12.20 6.15 20.93
N TRP A 104 12.04 7.30 20.26
CA TRP A 104 13.12 8.24 20.02
C TRP A 104 13.66 8.82 21.34
N ALA A 105 12.77 9.30 22.22
CA ALA A 105 13.14 9.83 23.54
C ALA A 105 13.84 8.79 24.44
N GLY A 106 13.45 7.52 24.33
CA GLY A 106 14.14 6.41 25.00
C GLY A 106 15.56 6.19 24.48
N LYS A 107 15.79 6.35 23.17
CA LYS A 107 17.12 6.18 22.56
C LYS A 107 18.06 7.36 22.80
N THR A 108 17.54 8.57 23.00
CA THR A 108 18.33 9.76 23.35
C THR A 108 18.65 9.87 24.84
N GLY A 109 18.15 8.95 25.66
CA GLY A 109 18.40 8.92 27.11
C GLY A 109 17.49 9.83 27.94
N ILE A 110 16.52 10.52 27.31
CA ILE A 110 15.53 11.35 28.00
C ILE A 110 14.64 10.48 28.91
N ILE A 111 14.31 9.26 28.47
CA ILE A 111 13.53 8.29 29.25
C ILE A 111 14.40 7.07 29.55
N SER A 112 15.00 7.03 30.74
CA SER A 112 16.05 6.07 31.09
C SER A 112 15.58 4.63 31.35
N LYS A 113 14.27 4.39 31.55
CA LYS A 113 13.70 3.06 31.83
C LYS A 113 12.62 2.63 30.83
N LEU A 114 12.73 3.02 29.56
CA LEU A 114 11.76 2.66 28.55
C LEU A 114 12.01 1.24 28.00
N ASP A 115 10.98 0.39 28.05
CA ASP A 115 10.98 -0.90 27.35
C ASP A 115 10.85 -0.70 25.83
N GLN A 116 11.99 -0.51 25.16
CA GLN A 116 12.03 -0.24 23.72
C GLN A 116 11.33 -1.32 22.90
N HIS A 117 11.41 -2.59 23.33
CA HIS A 117 10.82 -3.70 22.61
C HIS A 117 9.28 -3.65 22.67
N LYS A 118 8.69 -3.46 23.86
CA LYS A 118 7.22 -3.35 24.00
C LYS A 118 6.65 -2.16 23.22
N TRP A 119 7.30 -1.00 23.31
CA TRP A 119 6.86 0.20 22.59
C TRP A 119 7.03 0.06 21.08
N SER A 120 8.10 -0.60 20.62
CA SER A 120 8.28 -0.93 19.21
C SER A 120 7.22 -1.89 18.69
N GLN A 121 6.87 -2.95 19.44
CA GLN A 121 5.80 -3.86 19.04
C GLN A 121 4.45 -3.14 18.93
N ARG A 122 4.09 -2.31 19.91
CA ARG A 122 2.84 -1.52 19.87
C ARG A 122 2.81 -0.59 18.67
N SER A 123 3.91 0.12 18.41
CA SER A 123 4.06 0.97 17.24
C SER A 123 3.80 0.20 15.94
N PHE A 124 4.45 -0.96 15.74
CA PHE A 124 4.25 -1.77 14.54
C PHE A 124 2.82 -2.33 14.40
N ARG A 125 2.12 -2.64 15.50
CA ARG A 125 0.71 -3.04 15.44
C ARG A 125 -0.18 -1.90 14.92
N TYR A 126 -0.04 -0.69 15.47
CA TYR A 126 -0.79 0.47 14.98
C TYR A 126 -0.47 0.79 13.51
N TYR A 127 0.80 0.65 13.12
CA TYR A 127 1.22 0.81 11.73
C TYR A 127 0.55 -0.22 10.82
N LEU A 128 0.53 -1.50 11.21
CA LEU A 128 -0.15 -2.56 10.47
C LEU A 128 -1.65 -2.29 10.31
N PHE A 129 -2.34 -1.91 11.39
CA PHE A 129 -3.77 -1.58 11.33
C PHE A 129 -4.05 -0.40 10.38
N ALA A 130 -3.23 0.66 10.43
CA ALA A 130 -3.36 1.77 9.49
C ALA A 130 -3.16 1.33 8.03
N LEU A 131 -2.20 0.43 7.78
CA LEU A 131 -1.95 -0.11 6.44
C LEU A 131 -3.12 -0.95 5.91
N ILE A 132 -3.68 -1.82 6.75
CA ILE A 132 -4.82 -2.64 6.39
C ILE A 132 -5.99 -1.74 6.00
N LEU A 133 -6.29 -0.71 6.78
CA LEU A 133 -7.37 0.24 6.50
C LEU A 133 -7.13 1.04 5.20
N ASN A 134 -5.90 1.48 4.94
CA ASN A 134 -5.54 2.14 3.69
C ASN A 134 -5.72 1.22 2.49
N LEU A 135 -5.31 -0.06 2.62
CA LEU A 135 -5.47 -1.06 1.58
C LEU A 135 -6.94 -1.41 1.34
N THR A 136 -7.75 -1.52 2.40
CA THR A 136 -9.21 -1.68 2.30
C THR A 136 -9.81 -0.52 1.52
N ARG A 137 -9.38 0.72 1.82
CA ARG A 137 -9.79 1.91 1.07
C ARG A 137 -9.36 1.87 -0.39
N ASP A 138 -8.13 1.45 -0.69
CA ASP A 138 -7.63 1.31 -2.07
C ASP A 138 -8.48 0.31 -2.86
N VAL A 139 -8.77 -0.84 -2.26
CA VAL A 139 -9.60 -1.88 -2.86
C VAL A 139 -11.03 -1.38 -3.05
N TYR A 140 -11.59 -0.65 -2.08
CA TYR A 140 -12.94 -0.09 -2.20
C TYR A 140 -13.05 0.92 -3.35
N GLU A 141 -12.13 1.87 -3.46
CA GLU A 141 -12.08 2.81 -4.59
C GLU A 141 -11.89 2.09 -5.93
N LEU A 142 -11.01 1.07 -5.96
CA LEU A 142 -10.80 0.25 -7.14
C LEU A 142 -12.08 -0.47 -7.58
N ARG A 143 -12.85 -1.03 -6.62
CA ARG A 143 -14.13 -1.70 -6.90
C ARG A 143 -15.15 -0.70 -7.47
N LEU A 144 -15.26 0.48 -6.87
CA LEU A 144 -16.16 1.52 -7.34
C LEU A 144 -15.83 1.95 -8.78
N LEU A 145 -14.55 2.16 -9.08
CA LEU A 145 -14.10 2.53 -10.42
C LEU A 145 -14.32 1.41 -11.45
N MET A 146 -14.09 0.15 -11.06
CA MET A 146 -14.39 -1.00 -11.91
C MET A 146 -15.88 -1.11 -12.24
N GLU A 147 -16.77 -0.86 -11.27
CA GLU A 147 -18.21 -0.83 -11.52
C GLU A 147 -18.62 0.31 -12.46
N CYS A 148 -18.06 1.51 -12.28
CA CYS A 148 -18.29 2.64 -13.18
C CYS A 148 -17.85 2.34 -14.62
N GLU A 149 -16.64 1.79 -14.80
CA GLU A 149 -16.09 1.42 -16.11
C GLU A 149 -16.92 0.31 -16.77
N ALA A 150 -17.36 -0.70 -16.00
CA ALA A 150 -18.22 -1.76 -16.51
C ALA A 150 -19.59 -1.23 -16.97
N ARG A 151 -20.20 -0.30 -16.21
CA ARG A 151 -21.45 0.37 -16.59
C ARG A 151 -21.27 1.23 -17.85
N TYR A 152 -20.19 2.00 -17.92
CA TYR A 152 -19.88 2.83 -19.11
C TYR A 152 -19.75 1.98 -20.37
N ARG A 153 -19.06 0.83 -20.31
CA ARG A 153 -18.94 -0.11 -21.43
C ARG A 153 -20.26 -0.76 -21.81
N ALA A 154 -21.14 -1.04 -20.84
CA ALA A 154 -22.47 -1.56 -21.11
C ALA A 154 -23.32 -0.55 -21.91
N THR A 155 -23.26 0.74 -21.55
CA THR A 155 -24.01 1.81 -22.26
C THR A 155 -23.43 2.11 -23.65
N LYS A 156 -22.12 1.91 -23.86
CA LYS A 156 -21.45 2.15 -25.15
C LYS A 156 -21.56 0.98 -26.14
N SER A 157 -22.04 -0.18 -25.69
CA SER A 157 -22.36 -1.31 -26.56
C SER A 157 -23.67 -0.98 -27.29
N PRO A 158 -23.69 -0.80 -28.62
CA PRO A 158 -24.93 -0.50 -29.33
C PRO A 158 -25.93 -1.66 -29.16
N PRO A 159 -27.25 -1.40 -29.08
CA PRO A 159 -28.22 -2.46 -29.29
C PRO A 159 -27.96 -3.07 -30.67
N SER A 160 -27.78 -4.38 -30.71
CA SER A 160 -27.65 -5.12 -31.98
C SER A 160 -28.83 -4.73 -32.90
N PRO A 161 -28.61 -4.35 -34.17
CA PRO A 161 -29.69 -3.95 -35.08
C PRO A 161 -30.59 -5.11 -35.54
N TYR A 162 -30.36 -6.33 -35.07
CA TYR A 162 -31.10 -7.51 -35.53
C TYR A 162 -32.11 -7.97 -34.48
N PRO A 163 -33.42 -7.85 -34.73
CA PRO A 163 -34.39 -8.67 -34.03
C PRO A 163 -34.22 -10.09 -34.56
N SER A 164 -33.61 -10.97 -33.77
CA SER A 164 -33.64 -12.40 -34.03
C SER A 164 -35.05 -12.92 -33.75
N ASN A 165 -35.96 -12.68 -34.69
CA ASN A 165 -37.09 -13.56 -34.95
C ASN A 165 -36.53 -14.74 -35.74
N SER A 166 -36.25 -15.84 -35.05
CA SER A 166 -36.22 -17.16 -35.67
C SER A 166 -37.18 -18.03 -34.87
N SER A 167 -38.44 -17.91 -35.25
CA SER A 167 -39.45 -18.94 -35.05
C SER A 167 -39.01 -20.17 -35.83
N GLU A 168 -38.56 -21.21 -35.13
CA GLU A 168 -38.52 -22.58 -35.67
C GLU A 168 -39.10 -23.49 -34.58
N ASP A 169 -40.43 -23.44 -34.48
CA ASP A 169 -41.23 -24.56 -34.00
C ASP A 169 -41.27 -25.59 -35.13
N ASP A 170 -40.56 -26.71 -34.98
CA ASP A 170 -40.95 -27.96 -35.63
C ASP A 170 -40.51 -29.20 -34.81
N HIS A 171 -41.49 -29.76 -34.13
CA HIS A 171 -41.75 -31.15 -33.75
C HIS A 171 -40.62 -32.17 -33.45
N LEU A 172 -40.69 -32.66 -32.18
CA LEU A 172 -40.77 -34.07 -31.74
C LEU A 172 -39.50 -34.98 -31.80
N SER A 173 -38.90 -35.26 -30.62
CA SER A 173 -38.69 -36.62 -30.06
C SER A 173 -37.78 -36.64 -28.81
N SER A 174 -38.39 -36.94 -27.65
CA SER A 174 -38.00 -37.68 -26.43
C SER A 174 -36.53 -37.97 -25.99
N PRO A 175 -36.32 -38.28 -24.68
CA PRO A 175 -35.13 -37.92 -23.92
C PRO A 175 -34.21 -39.11 -23.55
N SER A 176 -32.90 -38.89 -23.43
CA SER A 176 -32.05 -39.71 -22.54
C SER A 176 -30.65 -39.12 -22.32
N SER A 177 -30.20 -39.24 -21.06
CA SER A 177 -28.85 -39.11 -20.48
C SER A 177 -28.43 -37.74 -19.89
N PRO A 178 -28.27 -37.64 -18.54
CA PRO A 178 -27.62 -36.54 -17.86
C PRO A 178 -26.22 -36.96 -17.38
N THR A 179 -25.16 -36.63 -18.12
CA THR A 179 -23.78 -36.75 -17.60
C THR A 179 -22.86 -35.74 -18.27
N ALA A 180 -22.73 -34.54 -17.68
CA ALA A 180 -21.46 -33.83 -17.46
C ALA A 180 -21.70 -32.36 -17.03
N PRO A 181 -21.63 -32.02 -15.72
CA PRO A 181 -21.66 -30.62 -15.27
C PRO A 181 -20.29 -30.06 -14.84
N ALA A 182 -19.16 -30.70 -15.17
CA ALA A 182 -17.85 -30.32 -14.60
C ALA A 182 -16.84 -29.69 -15.59
N THR A 183 -16.95 -29.95 -16.90
CA THR A 183 -15.93 -29.53 -17.89
C THR A 183 -16.18 -28.15 -18.52
N LEU A 184 -17.42 -27.67 -18.54
CA LEU A 184 -17.78 -26.33 -19.04
C LEU A 184 -17.56 -25.20 -18.02
N ALA A 185 -17.40 -25.51 -16.73
CA ALA A 185 -17.24 -24.50 -15.68
C ALA A 185 -15.86 -23.83 -15.69
N PHE A 186 -14.79 -24.58 -15.98
CA PHE A 186 -13.41 -24.08 -16.04
C PHE A 186 -13.16 -23.02 -17.14
N PRO A 187 -13.61 -23.20 -18.40
CA PRO A 187 -13.42 -22.17 -19.44
C PRO A 187 -14.21 -20.89 -19.16
N VAL A 188 -15.41 -21.00 -18.58
CA VAL A 188 -16.25 -19.85 -18.20
C VAL A 188 -15.64 -19.07 -17.03
N LEU A 189 -15.19 -19.77 -15.98
CA LEU A 189 -14.52 -19.14 -14.84
C LEU A 189 -13.21 -18.45 -15.29
N SER A 190 -12.39 -19.11 -16.10
CA SER A 190 -11.13 -18.52 -16.58
C SER A 190 -11.36 -17.34 -17.55
N ALA A 191 -12.43 -17.36 -18.35
CA ALA A 191 -12.83 -16.22 -19.17
C ALA A 191 -13.32 -15.05 -18.31
N TRP A 192 -14.14 -15.31 -17.29
CA TRP A 192 -14.60 -14.31 -16.34
C TRP A 192 -13.44 -13.68 -15.56
N VAL A 193 -12.53 -14.50 -15.02
CA VAL A 193 -11.33 -14.03 -14.31
C VAL A 193 -10.46 -13.19 -15.24
N ARG A 194 -10.23 -13.62 -16.49
CA ARG A 194 -9.47 -12.83 -17.47
C ARG A 194 -10.13 -11.49 -17.78
N ARG A 195 -11.44 -11.47 -17.97
CA ARG A 195 -12.20 -10.23 -18.18
C ARG A 195 -12.10 -9.30 -16.98
N GLN A 196 -12.25 -9.83 -15.77
CA GLN A 196 -12.15 -9.06 -14.54
C GLN A 196 -10.74 -8.52 -14.31
N LEU A 197 -9.71 -9.31 -14.63
CA LEU A 197 -8.30 -8.90 -14.55
C LEU A 197 -7.98 -7.84 -15.60
N HIS A 198 -8.50 -7.95 -16.82
CA HIS A 198 -8.34 -6.93 -17.85
C HIS A 198 -9.01 -5.61 -17.45
N LEU A 199 -10.22 -5.65 -16.85
CA LEU A 199 -10.90 -4.47 -16.31
C LEU A 199 -10.09 -3.84 -15.18
N LEU A 200 -9.61 -4.66 -14.24
CA LEU A 200 -8.77 -4.23 -13.13
C LEU A 200 -7.53 -3.48 -13.65
N VAL A 201 -6.79 -4.12 -14.57
CA VAL A 201 -5.60 -3.54 -15.18
C VAL A 201 -5.93 -2.24 -15.90
N THR A 202 -7.02 -2.20 -16.68
CA THR A 202 -7.43 -0.97 -17.39
C THR A 202 -7.71 0.17 -16.41
N VAL A 203 -8.53 -0.07 -15.39
CA VAL A 203 -8.90 0.93 -14.39
C VAL A 203 -7.68 1.43 -13.63
N LEU A 204 -6.76 0.54 -13.30
CA LEU A 204 -5.55 0.85 -12.56
C LEU A 204 -4.56 1.68 -13.40
N TYR A 205 -4.44 1.39 -14.70
CA TYR A 205 -3.67 2.22 -15.64
C TYR A 205 -4.33 3.58 -15.89
N SER A 206 -5.66 3.64 -15.93
CA SER A 206 -6.41 4.90 -16.07
C SER A 206 -6.37 5.77 -14.81
N ASN A 207 -6.04 5.19 -13.65
CA ASN A 207 -6.00 5.90 -12.36
C ASN A 207 -4.61 5.75 -11.68
N PRO A 208 -3.57 6.44 -12.22
CA PRO A 208 -2.22 6.30 -11.70
C PRO A 208 -2.04 6.65 -10.20
N PRO A 209 -2.78 7.60 -9.59
CA PRO A 209 -2.66 7.86 -8.15
C PRO A 209 -3.08 6.68 -7.27
N LEU A 210 -4.15 5.97 -7.64
CA LEU A 210 -4.65 4.81 -6.92
C LEU A 210 -3.68 3.63 -7.04
N LEU A 211 -3.13 3.42 -8.24
CA LEU A 211 -2.11 2.41 -8.48
C LEU A 211 -0.89 2.60 -7.59
N LEU A 212 -0.37 3.84 -7.53
CA LEU A 212 0.81 4.14 -6.74
C LEU A 212 0.58 3.95 -5.25
N ASP A 213 -0.59 4.34 -4.73
CA ASP A 213 -0.92 4.18 -3.32
C ASP A 213 -1.15 2.70 -2.96
N LEU A 214 -1.87 1.96 -3.79
CA LEU A 214 -2.08 0.52 -3.64
C LEU A 214 -0.73 -0.24 -3.63
N LEU A 215 0.14 0.04 -4.61
CA LEU A 215 1.45 -0.61 -4.72
C LEU A 215 2.32 -0.28 -3.50
N LYS A 216 2.34 0.98 -3.08
CA LYS A 216 3.07 1.43 -1.91
C LYS A 216 2.58 0.75 -0.63
N ASN A 217 1.27 0.72 -0.38
CA ASN A 217 0.68 0.11 0.80
C ASN A 217 0.91 -1.41 0.80
N SER A 218 0.86 -2.04 -0.37
CA SER A 218 1.16 -3.47 -0.56
C SER A 218 2.63 -3.79 -0.27
N CYS A 219 3.58 -2.93 -0.66
CA CYS A 219 4.99 -3.11 -0.28
C CYS A 219 5.20 -2.86 1.22
N ASP A 220 4.57 -1.81 1.76
CA ASP A 220 4.79 -1.41 3.16
C ASP A 220 4.22 -2.43 4.15
N ILE A 221 3.25 -3.29 3.77
CA ILE A 221 2.60 -4.24 4.69
C ILE A 221 3.55 -5.32 5.20
N PHE A 222 4.54 -5.70 4.39
CA PHE A 222 5.52 -6.72 4.76
C PHE A 222 6.46 -6.24 5.88
N ILE A 223 6.65 -4.93 6.03
CA ILE A 223 7.53 -4.33 7.03
C ILE A 223 7.01 -4.62 8.46
N PRO A 224 5.79 -4.22 8.87
CA PRO A 224 5.30 -4.55 10.20
C PRO A 224 5.00 -6.04 10.37
N LEU A 225 4.61 -6.77 9.31
CA LEU A 225 4.38 -8.21 9.41
C LEU A 225 5.64 -8.99 9.81
N ASP A 226 6.78 -8.65 9.22
CA ASP A 226 8.08 -9.22 9.56
C ASP A 226 8.51 -8.80 10.98
N ARG A 227 8.38 -7.51 11.33
CA ARG A 227 8.76 -6.99 12.65
C ARG A 227 7.90 -7.48 13.81
N LEU A 228 6.67 -7.89 13.54
CA LEU A 228 5.78 -8.51 14.51
C LEU A 228 5.97 -10.04 14.60
N GLY A 229 6.78 -10.63 13.71
CA GLY A 229 6.98 -12.08 13.64
C GLY A 229 5.77 -12.85 13.10
N ILE A 230 4.82 -12.17 12.46
CA ILE A 230 3.61 -12.80 11.88
C ILE A 230 3.98 -13.49 10.57
N TYR A 231 4.80 -12.85 9.74
CA TYR A 231 5.27 -13.40 8.47
C TYR A 231 6.75 -13.03 8.25
N PRO A 232 7.70 -13.91 8.63
CA PRO A 232 9.12 -13.63 8.51
C PRO A 232 9.57 -13.75 7.05
N THR A 233 9.76 -12.61 6.39
CA THR A 233 10.20 -12.53 4.98
C THR A 233 11.71 -12.33 4.87
N GLY A 234 12.34 -11.88 5.94
CA GLY A 234 13.77 -11.65 6.03
C GLY A 234 14.18 -10.22 5.65
N SER A 235 15.34 -9.80 6.16
CA SER A 235 15.84 -8.42 6.07
C SER A 235 16.01 -7.92 4.63
N GLY A 236 16.45 -8.78 3.71
CA GLY A 236 16.61 -8.43 2.30
C GLY A 236 15.29 -8.08 1.61
N PHE A 237 14.24 -8.88 1.82
CA PHE A 237 12.93 -8.63 1.23
C PHE A 237 12.27 -7.38 1.83
N VAL A 238 12.32 -7.22 3.16
CA VAL A 238 11.84 -6.01 3.84
C VAL A 238 12.59 -4.77 3.36
N GLY A 239 13.91 -4.87 3.17
CA GLY A 239 14.76 -3.83 2.60
C GLY A 239 14.30 -3.44 1.18
N ALA A 240 14.09 -4.42 0.30
CA ALA A 240 13.59 -4.18 -1.05
C ALA A 240 12.20 -3.53 -1.06
N CYS A 241 11.23 -4.08 -0.32
CA CYS A 241 9.88 -3.51 -0.22
C CYS A 241 9.89 -2.08 0.34
N GLY A 242 10.66 -1.84 1.40
CA GLY A 242 10.79 -0.52 2.03
C GLY A 242 11.50 0.49 1.13
N LEU A 243 12.46 0.06 0.31
CA LEU A 243 13.10 0.91 -0.69
C LEU A 243 12.12 1.26 -1.81
N THR A 244 11.46 0.26 -2.40
CA THR A 244 10.46 0.45 -3.46
C THR A 244 9.36 1.41 -3.03
N SER A 245 8.77 1.21 -1.85
CA SER A 245 7.70 2.08 -1.34
C SER A 245 8.18 3.51 -1.05
N SER A 246 9.45 3.68 -0.69
CA SER A 246 10.07 5.00 -0.48
C SER A 246 10.30 5.72 -1.82
N VAL A 247 10.80 5.01 -2.84
CA VAL A 247 10.96 5.56 -4.20
C VAL A 247 9.61 5.98 -4.77
N LEU A 248 8.58 5.13 -4.67
CA LEU A 248 7.21 5.49 -5.09
C LEU A 248 6.72 6.74 -4.35
N SER A 249 6.98 6.84 -3.04
CA SER A 249 6.62 8.02 -2.25
C SER A 249 7.35 9.29 -2.74
N ILE A 250 8.64 9.21 -3.08
CA ILE A 250 9.40 10.34 -3.62
C ILE A 250 8.82 10.77 -4.97
N ILE A 251 8.55 9.82 -5.87
CA ILE A 251 7.95 10.08 -7.19
C ILE A 251 6.61 10.81 -7.03
N THR A 252 5.72 10.34 -6.14
CA THR A 252 4.42 11.00 -5.88
C THR A 252 4.54 12.41 -5.29
N MET A 253 5.64 12.73 -4.61
CA MET A 253 5.88 14.07 -4.06
C MET A 253 6.46 15.03 -5.10
N VAL A 254 7.33 14.54 -5.99
CA VAL A 254 7.89 15.32 -7.10
C VAL A 254 6.81 15.62 -8.14
N HIS A 255 5.86 14.71 -8.32
CA HIS A 255 4.76 14.81 -9.27
C HIS A 255 3.41 14.89 -8.54
N PRO A 256 2.98 16.08 -8.08
CA PRO A 256 1.78 16.23 -7.27
C PRO A 256 0.47 15.84 -7.99
N TRP A 257 0.47 15.73 -9.33
CA TRP A 257 -0.66 15.18 -10.09
C TRP A 257 -0.86 13.66 -9.89
N LEU A 258 0.16 12.97 -9.39
CA LEU A 258 0.10 11.54 -9.04
C LEU A 258 -0.37 11.31 -7.60
N LYS A 259 -0.62 12.37 -6.81
CA LYS A 259 -1.05 12.22 -5.43
C LYS A 259 -2.56 11.98 -5.38
N LEU A 260 -2.95 10.82 -4.85
CA LEU A 260 -4.35 10.49 -4.63
C LEU A 260 -4.91 11.46 -3.58
N LYS A 261 -5.98 12.18 -3.96
CA LYS A 261 -6.73 13.03 -3.04
C LYS A 261 -7.97 12.25 -2.62
N PRO A 262 -8.24 12.12 -1.32
CA PRO A 262 -9.50 11.59 -0.83
C PRO A 262 -10.67 12.52 -1.18
#